data_AF-A0A943FL20-F1
#
_entry.id   AF-A0A943FL20-F1
#
_cell.length_a   1.000
_cell.length_b   1.000
_cell.length_c   1.000
_cell.angle_alpha   90.00
_cell.angle_beta   90.00
_cell.angle_gamma   90.00
#
_symmetry.space_group_name_H-M   'P 1'
#
loop_
_entity.id
_entity.type
_entity.pdbx_description
1 polymer ?
#
loop_
_entity_poly.entity_id
_entity_poly.type
_entity_poly.pdbx_seq_one_letter_code
_entity_poly.pdbx_strand_id
1 'polypeptide(L)'
;MAVWLWPAAETEPQRPDGMDNPVLAADPVMDAYTAACQTYYTGADGREYHVFTAVTPSIEGRTDPVGYRSELIPAGGTVDFPATVMVEDAVTQDYAAEDFAALLDSWDVSVTAPEGVSRVKLWDAEEETPESPALLYRRLRADPTCTHNEVVWTLRMKSGDVLHLTMTVEFEEQQALRITPEDAPLETAQELQALLDRLAEEYNADTSITVELPDVTYDAPVSMGCAVTLKGSGTAFAAPVTVTPLSDTERCHAYVRFSEVSFEGDGSGTGVTARAPTYLENCRVTGWDVGALAVNGGWVYLHGGYIGGNGVGARYDSAYSNSYTYTIRHIDFLNNTTALELLCLPPNSYAALDDCRFRGNGTDVYNPGGYRIEVNNGTEVTL
;
A
#
# COMPACT_ATOMS: atom_id res chain seq x y z
N MET A 1 -51.93 30.36 16.52
CA MET A 1 -50.95 31.12 17.32
C MET A 1 -50.33 30.17 18.33
N ALA A 2 -49.11 29.73 18.07
CA ALA A 2 -48.17 29.24 19.06
C ALA A 2 -46.80 29.28 18.39
N VAL A 3 -46.00 30.28 18.77
CA VAL A 3 -44.62 30.49 18.36
C VAL A 3 -43.77 29.51 19.18
N TRP A 4 -42.90 28.76 18.52
CA TRP A 4 -41.77 28.12 19.19
C TRP A 4 -40.50 28.40 18.38
N LEU A 5 -39.57 29.06 19.08
CA LEU A 5 -38.31 29.58 18.61
C LEU A 5 -37.30 28.46 18.36
N TRP A 6 -36.49 28.59 17.31
CA TRP A 6 -35.24 27.87 17.15
C TRP A 6 -34.22 28.29 18.23
N PRO A 7 -33.42 27.37 18.78
CA PRO A 7 -32.12 27.69 19.33
C PRO A 7 -31.04 27.61 18.24
N ALA A 8 -30.04 28.47 18.41
CA ALA A 8 -28.96 28.77 17.49
C ALA A 8 -28.01 27.60 17.21
N ALA A 9 -27.37 27.67 16.05
CA ALA A 9 -26.19 26.89 15.69
C ALA A 9 -25.00 27.33 16.56
N GLU A 10 -24.35 26.38 17.23
CA GLU A 10 -22.94 26.39 17.61
C GLU A 10 -22.62 25.07 18.32
N THR A 11 -21.87 24.20 17.64
CA THR A 11 -20.60 23.58 18.10
C THR A 11 -20.20 22.51 17.08
N GLU A 12 -19.01 22.70 16.49
CA GLU A 12 -18.23 21.65 15.82
C GLU A 12 -18.26 20.33 16.61
N PRO A 13 -18.36 19.15 15.96
CA PRO A 13 -18.14 17.90 16.66
C PRO A 13 -16.69 17.88 17.16
N GLN A 14 -16.54 17.94 18.48
CA GLN A 14 -15.26 17.82 19.15
C GLN A 14 -14.56 16.53 18.72
N ARG A 15 -13.29 16.66 18.33
CA ARG A 15 -12.33 15.56 18.22
C ARG A 15 -12.31 14.80 19.55
N PRO A 16 -12.45 13.47 19.57
CA PRO A 16 -12.27 12.71 20.80
C PRO A 16 -10.82 12.87 21.26
N ASP A 17 -10.64 13.62 22.35
CA ASP A 17 -9.41 13.58 23.14
C ASP A 17 -9.32 12.20 23.80
N GLY A 18 -8.18 11.54 23.61
CA GLY A 18 -7.68 10.48 24.50
C GLY A 18 -8.51 9.20 24.54
N MET A 19 -8.29 8.31 23.55
CA MET A 19 -8.13 6.90 23.87
C MET A 19 -6.69 6.50 23.60
N ASP A 20 -6.09 5.93 24.64
CA ASP A 20 -4.80 5.27 24.66
C ASP A 20 -4.54 4.51 23.35
N ASN A 21 -3.49 4.91 22.65
CA ASN A 21 -2.93 4.18 21.52
C ASN A 21 -1.90 3.21 22.12
N PRO A 22 -2.18 1.90 22.28
CA PRO A 22 -1.26 1.01 22.96
C PRO A 22 -0.29 0.38 21.97
N VAL A 23 0.43 1.16 21.15
CA VAL A 23 1.62 0.66 20.42
C VAL A 23 2.57 1.84 20.18
N LEU A 24 3.88 1.57 20.22
CA LEU A 24 5.03 2.48 20.18
C LEU A 24 5.53 2.98 21.54
N ALA A 25 5.89 2.04 22.41
CA ALA A 25 7.24 2.16 22.95
C ALA A 25 8.17 2.15 21.74
N ALA A 26 8.93 3.22 21.51
CA ALA A 26 9.91 3.25 20.42
C ALA A 26 10.83 2.02 20.59
N ASP A 27 10.88 1.17 19.56
CA ASP A 27 11.83 0.07 19.57
C ASP A 27 13.23 0.68 19.62
N PRO A 28 14.04 0.40 20.66
CA PRO A 28 15.37 0.99 20.79
C PRO A 28 16.28 0.70 19.59
N VAL A 29 15.98 -0.34 18.80
CA VAL A 29 16.67 -0.62 17.53
C VAL A 29 16.24 0.35 16.43
N MET A 30 14.93 0.63 16.32
CA MET A 30 14.41 1.62 15.37
C MET A 30 14.90 3.04 15.69
N ASP A 31 15.04 3.38 16.98
CA ASP A 31 15.66 4.63 17.40
C ASP A 31 17.14 4.72 16.99
N ALA A 32 17.89 3.61 17.03
CA ALA A 32 19.29 3.58 16.60
C ALA A 32 19.44 3.81 15.09
N TYR A 33 18.60 3.17 14.27
CA TYR A 33 18.59 3.42 12.82
C TYR A 33 18.18 4.84 12.48
N THR A 34 17.15 5.36 13.15
CA THR A 34 16.68 6.73 12.99
C THR A 34 17.75 7.73 13.41
N ALA A 35 18.54 7.45 14.46
CA ALA A 35 19.65 8.30 14.87
C ALA A 35 20.85 8.23 13.90
N ALA A 36 21.09 7.07 13.28
CA ALA A 36 22.22 6.87 12.38
C ALA A 36 21.99 7.49 10.99
N CYS A 37 20.73 7.66 10.57
CA CYS A 37 20.38 8.13 9.23
C CYS A 37 20.25 9.64 9.09
N GLN A 38 20.33 10.38 10.19
CA GLN A 38 20.13 11.82 10.21
C GLN A 38 21.06 12.55 11.19
N THR A 39 21.23 13.85 10.97
CA THR A 39 21.96 14.73 11.88
C THR A 39 21.50 16.17 11.74
N TYR A 40 21.81 16.99 12.75
CA TYR A 40 21.66 18.44 12.70
C TYR A 40 23.05 19.07 12.61
N TYR A 41 23.25 19.92 11.61
CA TYR A 41 24.54 20.56 11.33
C TYR A 41 24.42 22.07 11.31
N THR A 42 25.20 22.76 12.15
CA THR A 42 25.31 24.21 12.10
C THR A 42 26.34 24.62 11.06
N GLY A 43 25.89 25.23 9.97
CA GLY A 43 26.74 25.70 8.89
C GLY A 43 27.62 26.88 9.30
N ALA A 44 28.69 27.11 8.54
CA ALA A 44 29.55 28.28 8.72
C ALA A 44 28.82 29.61 8.41
N ASP A 45 27.67 29.54 7.75
CA ASP A 45 26.71 30.62 7.55
C ASP A 45 25.85 30.94 8.79
N GLY A 46 25.97 30.12 9.85
CA GLY A 46 25.24 30.26 11.10
C GLY A 46 23.83 29.67 11.08
N ARG A 47 23.42 29.00 10.00
CA ARG A 47 22.13 28.30 9.89
C ARG A 47 22.26 26.88 10.44
N GLU A 48 21.16 26.35 10.98
CA GLU A 48 21.07 24.95 11.38
C GLU A 48 20.33 24.16 10.31
N TYR A 49 20.96 23.09 9.85
CA TYR A 49 20.44 22.23 8.79
C TYR A 49 20.09 20.86 9.37
N HIS A 50 18.94 20.32 9.00
CA HIS A 50 18.60 18.92 9.21
C HIS A 50 19.01 18.14 7.96
N VAL A 51 19.90 17.16 8.11
CA VAL A 51 20.49 16.40 7.01
C VAL A 51 20.21 14.92 7.25
N PHE A 52 19.63 14.23 6.26
CA PHE A 52 19.21 12.84 6.44
C PHE A 52 19.18 12.03 5.15
N THR A 53 19.17 10.70 5.26
CA THR A 53 18.91 9.80 4.12
C THR A 53 17.43 9.55 3.91
N ALA A 54 16.99 9.50 2.66
CA ALA A 54 15.61 9.21 2.29
C ALA A 54 15.50 8.34 1.03
N VAL A 55 14.32 7.76 0.83
CA VAL A 55 13.91 7.06 -0.40
C VAL A 55 12.96 7.98 -1.17
N THR A 56 13.52 9.01 -1.83
CA THR A 56 12.78 10.04 -2.57
C THR A 56 13.25 10.09 -4.03
N PRO A 57 12.34 10.25 -5.03
CA PRO A 57 10.89 10.42 -4.90
C PRO A 57 10.19 9.17 -4.35
N SER A 58 9.32 9.36 -3.35
CA SER A 58 8.45 8.30 -2.85
C SER A 58 7.10 8.36 -3.58
N ILE A 59 6.45 7.21 -3.78
CA ILE A 59 5.14 7.11 -4.43
C ILE A 59 4.08 7.93 -3.65
N GLU A 60 4.25 8.05 -2.33
CA GLU A 60 3.35 8.77 -1.43
C GLU A 60 3.64 10.27 -1.33
N GLY A 61 4.67 10.76 -2.03
CA GLY A 61 5.08 12.17 -2.00
C GLY A 61 5.64 12.65 -0.66
N ARG A 62 6.04 11.73 0.21
CA ARG A 62 6.69 12.02 1.50
C ARG A 62 8.21 11.95 1.42
N THR A 63 8.87 12.79 2.19
CA THR A 63 10.34 12.86 2.31
C THR A 63 10.69 12.82 3.80
N ASP A 64 10.58 11.63 4.39
CA ASP A 64 10.91 11.39 5.79
C ASP A 64 12.31 10.73 5.92
N PRO A 65 13.02 10.89 7.05
CA PRO A 65 14.26 10.16 7.31
C PRO A 65 14.05 8.64 7.29
N VAL A 66 14.87 7.93 6.51
CA VAL A 66 14.84 6.47 6.40
C VAL A 66 16.18 5.91 6.84
N GLY A 67 16.20 5.32 8.05
CA GLY A 67 17.39 4.64 8.59
C GLY A 67 17.40 3.14 8.46
N TYR A 68 16.23 2.53 8.27
CA TYR A 68 16.08 1.10 8.06
C TYR A 68 15.01 0.82 7.02
N ARG A 69 15.29 -0.12 6.10
CA ARG A 69 14.34 -0.64 5.14
C ARG A 69 14.57 -2.12 4.93
N SER A 70 13.53 -2.93 5.08
CA SER A 70 13.57 -4.34 4.69
C SER A 70 12.48 -4.67 3.68
N GLU A 71 12.77 -5.64 2.81
CA GLU A 71 11.83 -6.08 1.79
C GLU A 71 12.08 -7.54 1.40
N LEU A 72 11.01 -8.33 1.36
CA LEU A 72 11.03 -9.69 0.82
C LEU A 72 10.87 -9.65 -0.70
N ILE A 73 11.80 -10.28 -1.41
CA ILE A 73 11.89 -10.27 -2.87
C ILE A 73 11.57 -11.67 -3.40
N PRO A 74 10.62 -11.84 -4.33
CA PRO A 74 10.36 -13.13 -4.97
C PRO A 74 11.64 -13.74 -5.57
N ALA A 75 11.73 -15.06 -5.60
CA ALA A 75 12.89 -15.77 -6.16
C ALA A 75 13.26 -15.28 -7.57
N GLY A 76 14.52 -14.87 -7.75
CA GLY A 76 15.03 -14.29 -9.01
C GLY A 76 14.62 -12.84 -9.29
N GLY A 77 13.87 -12.21 -8.37
CA GLY A 77 13.48 -10.81 -8.43
C GLY A 77 14.60 -9.86 -8.01
N THR A 78 14.38 -8.57 -8.26
CA THR A 78 15.24 -7.49 -7.78
C THR A 78 14.40 -6.29 -7.39
N VAL A 79 14.83 -5.54 -6.39
CA VAL A 79 14.25 -4.25 -6.02
C VAL A 79 15.12 -3.12 -6.53
N ASP A 80 14.50 -2.00 -6.87
CA ASP A 80 15.16 -0.85 -7.46
C ASP A 80 14.47 0.44 -6.98
N PHE A 81 15.19 1.26 -6.21
CA PHE A 81 14.64 2.46 -5.58
C PHE A 81 15.70 3.56 -5.38
N PRO A 82 15.28 4.83 -5.21
CA PRO A 82 16.22 5.92 -4.98
C PRO A 82 16.84 5.87 -3.57
N ALA A 83 18.15 6.12 -3.50
CA ALA A 83 18.86 6.37 -2.25
C ALA A 83 19.38 7.82 -2.29
N THR A 84 18.86 8.67 -1.41
CA THR A 84 19.09 10.11 -1.46
C THR A 84 19.60 10.67 -0.14
N VAL A 85 20.27 11.82 -0.23
CA VAL A 85 20.52 12.70 0.92
C VAL A 85 19.67 13.96 0.75
N MET A 86 18.88 14.24 1.78
CA MET A 86 18.01 15.40 1.86
C MET A 86 18.61 16.41 2.83
N VAL A 87 18.33 17.70 2.57
CA VAL A 87 18.70 18.79 3.47
C VAL A 87 17.54 19.76 3.59
N GLU A 88 17.17 20.04 4.83
CA GLU A 88 16.17 21.02 5.19
C GLU A 88 16.77 22.04 6.16
N ASP A 89 16.24 23.26 6.14
CA ASP A 89 16.47 24.22 7.20
C ASP A 89 15.77 23.74 8.48
N ALA A 90 16.51 23.59 9.58
CA ALA A 90 16.01 22.95 10.79
C ALA A 90 14.86 23.72 11.48
N VAL A 91 14.66 25.00 11.13
CA VAL A 91 13.62 25.85 11.73
C VAL A 91 12.39 25.93 10.83
N THR A 92 12.59 26.16 9.54
CA THR A 92 11.50 26.35 8.56
C THR A 92 11.03 25.05 7.93
N GLN A 93 11.86 24.00 7.96
CA GLN A 93 11.67 22.72 7.25
C GLN A 93 11.59 22.89 5.72
N ASP A 94 12.05 24.03 5.20
CA ASP A 94 12.17 24.25 3.77
C ASP A 94 13.42 23.55 3.22
N TYR A 95 13.32 22.95 2.03
CA TYR A 95 14.46 22.33 1.36
C TYR A 95 15.58 23.33 1.12
N ALA A 96 16.78 22.97 1.58
CA ALA A 96 17.95 23.86 1.60
C ALA A 96 19.18 23.23 0.92
N ALA A 97 18.96 22.30 -0.03
CA ALA A 97 20.01 21.60 -0.73
C ALA A 97 20.99 22.54 -1.45
N GLU A 98 20.49 23.60 -2.12
CA GLU A 98 21.34 24.57 -2.82
C GLU A 98 22.26 25.34 -1.86
N ASP A 99 21.71 25.81 -0.74
CA ASP A 99 22.46 26.54 0.28
C ASP A 99 23.52 25.63 0.93
N PHE A 100 23.13 24.40 1.28
CA PHE A 100 24.02 23.43 1.90
C PHE A 100 25.13 22.96 0.94
N ALA A 101 24.84 22.83 -0.35
CA ALA A 101 25.84 22.46 -1.37
C ALA A 101 27.02 23.46 -1.40
N ALA A 102 26.79 24.74 -1.07
CA ALA A 102 27.85 25.72 -0.97
C ALA A 102 28.82 25.44 0.21
N LEU A 103 28.37 24.74 1.25
CA LEU A 103 29.16 24.36 2.43
C LEU A 103 29.93 23.04 2.24
N LEU A 104 29.45 22.18 1.34
CA LEU A 104 30.02 20.86 1.05
C LEU A 104 31.32 21.00 0.23
N ASP A 105 32.38 20.29 0.64
CA ASP A 105 33.64 20.21 -0.10
C ASP A 105 33.65 19.01 -1.05
N SER A 106 33.33 17.84 -0.51
CA SER A 106 33.28 16.58 -1.25
C SER A 106 32.38 15.57 -0.54
N TRP A 107 31.99 14.52 -1.25
CA TRP A 107 31.20 13.44 -0.68
C TRP A 107 31.54 12.11 -1.35
N ASP A 108 31.23 11.02 -0.66
CA ASP A 108 31.17 9.69 -1.24
C ASP A 108 30.07 8.86 -0.59
N VAL A 109 29.75 7.73 -1.22
CA VAL A 109 28.83 6.75 -0.70
C VAL A 109 29.48 5.39 -0.79
N SER A 110 29.37 4.62 0.30
CA SER A 110 29.92 3.28 0.39
C SER A 110 28.86 2.30 0.86
N VAL A 111 29.07 1.03 0.50
CA VAL A 111 28.21 -0.08 0.90
C VAL A 111 29.05 -1.06 1.69
N THR A 112 28.67 -1.28 2.94
CA THR A 112 29.23 -2.32 3.81
C THR A 112 28.24 -3.48 3.90
N ALA A 113 28.77 -4.70 3.96
CA ALA A 113 28.00 -5.91 4.20
C ALA A 113 28.88 -6.93 4.94
N PRO A 114 28.30 -7.80 5.79
CA PRO A 114 29.03 -8.89 6.43
C PRO A 114 29.70 -9.83 5.42
N GLU A 115 30.72 -10.56 5.86
CA GLU A 115 31.39 -11.55 5.02
C GLU A 115 30.40 -12.63 4.54
N GLY A 116 30.38 -12.90 3.23
CA GLY A 116 29.46 -13.87 2.61
C GLY A 116 28.11 -13.30 2.19
N VAL A 117 27.78 -12.05 2.54
CA VAL A 117 26.56 -11.35 2.10
C VAL A 117 26.82 -10.57 0.82
N SER A 118 25.89 -10.65 -0.14
CA SER A 118 25.97 -9.84 -1.36
C SER A 118 25.76 -8.37 -1.05
N ARG A 119 26.41 -7.52 -1.85
CA ARG A 119 26.32 -6.07 -1.67
C ARG A 119 25.28 -5.47 -2.59
N VAL A 120 24.50 -4.53 -2.06
CA VAL A 120 23.64 -3.69 -2.89
C VAL A 120 24.49 -2.91 -3.89
N LYS A 121 23.93 -2.67 -5.07
CA LYS A 121 24.60 -1.92 -6.13
C LYS A 121 24.07 -0.51 -6.17
N LEU A 122 24.99 0.45 -6.22
CA LEU A 122 24.70 1.87 -6.39
C LEU A 122 25.26 2.34 -7.74
N TRP A 123 24.51 3.18 -8.45
CA TRP A 123 25.01 3.87 -9.64
C TRP A 123 24.43 5.26 -9.77
N ASP A 124 25.08 6.07 -10.59
CA ASP A 124 24.55 7.34 -11.07
C ASP A 124 23.31 7.06 -11.92
N ALA A 125 22.17 7.63 -11.54
CA ALA A 125 21.06 7.76 -12.48
C ALA A 125 21.14 9.15 -13.12
N GLU A 126 20.79 9.25 -14.40
CA GLU A 126 20.27 10.52 -14.91
C GLU A 126 19.09 10.90 -14.01
N GLU A 127 19.04 12.14 -13.50
CA GLU A 127 17.95 12.62 -12.63
C GLU A 127 16.59 12.17 -13.21
N GLU A 128 15.89 11.24 -12.54
CA GLU A 128 14.58 10.78 -13.03
C GLU A 128 13.55 11.93 -13.05
N THR A 129 13.83 13.00 -12.30
CA THR A 129 13.02 14.22 -12.26
C THR A 129 13.91 15.47 -12.18
N PRO A 130 13.80 16.43 -13.12
CA PRO A 130 14.51 17.73 -13.06
C PRO A 130 14.18 18.62 -11.85
N GLU A 131 13.26 18.18 -10.98
CA GLU A 131 12.72 18.94 -9.84
C GLU A 131 12.98 18.23 -8.49
N SER A 132 13.89 17.25 -8.43
CA SER A 132 14.19 16.55 -7.16
C SER A 132 14.81 17.52 -6.14
N PRO A 133 14.26 17.64 -4.91
CA PRO A 133 14.85 18.46 -3.85
C PRO A 133 16.11 17.84 -3.21
N ALA A 134 16.53 16.64 -3.64
CA ALA A 134 17.65 15.92 -3.05
C ALA A 134 18.99 16.61 -3.30
N LEU A 135 19.83 16.70 -2.25
CA LEU A 135 21.21 17.16 -2.38
C LEU A 135 22.05 16.16 -3.17
N LEU A 136 21.94 14.87 -2.82
CA LEU A 136 22.68 13.78 -3.44
C LEU A 136 21.73 12.66 -3.84
N TYR A 137 22.02 12.00 -4.96
CA TYR A 137 21.17 10.95 -5.51
C TYR A 137 21.99 9.77 -6.03
N ARG A 138 21.55 8.55 -5.68
CA ARG A 138 21.96 7.29 -6.28
C ARG A 138 20.75 6.41 -6.51
N ARG A 139 20.83 5.55 -7.51
CA ARG A 139 19.88 4.44 -7.61
C ARG A 139 20.45 3.22 -6.90
N LEU A 140 19.64 2.60 -6.06
CA LEU A 140 19.98 1.38 -5.35
C LEU A 140 19.21 0.22 -5.97
N ARG A 141 19.94 -0.84 -6.33
CA ARG A 141 19.35 -2.13 -6.67
C ARG A 141 19.91 -3.23 -5.83
N ALA A 142 19.01 -4.10 -5.39
CA ALA A 142 19.33 -5.27 -4.60
C ALA A 142 18.60 -6.49 -5.14
N ASP A 143 19.15 -7.64 -4.78
CA ASP A 143 18.53 -8.94 -4.96
C ASP A 143 18.39 -9.59 -3.56
N PRO A 144 17.66 -10.70 -3.43
CA PRO A 144 17.37 -11.29 -2.12
C PRO A 144 18.59 -11.90 -1.40
N THR A 145 19.80 -11.82 -1.97
CA THR A 145 21.04 -12.22 -1.29
C THR A 145 21.70 -11.06 -0.52
N CYS A 146 21.13 -9.86 -0.61
CA CYS A 146 21.59 -8.66 0.10
C CYS A 146 20.96 -8.56 1.51
N THR A 147 21.17 -9.59 2.34
CA THR A 147 20.44 -9.78 3.61
C THR A 147 20.73 -8.74 4.70
N HIS A 148 21.92 -8.14 4.72
CA HIS A 148 22.24 -7.01 5.59
C HIS A 148 23.31 -6.13 4.97
N ASN A 149 22.96 -4.91 4.64
CA ASN A 149 23.84 -3.91 4.04
C ASN A 149 23.67 -2.56 4.73
N GLU A 150 24.75 -1.82 4.91
CA GLU A 150 24.66 -0.41 5.31
C GLU A 150 25.13 0.46 4.15
N VAL A 151 24.28 1.40 3.75
CA VAL A 151 24.59 2.44 2.79
C VAL A 151 25.02 3.67 3.58
N VAL A 152 26.31 3.99 3.53
CA VAL A 152 26.91 5.07 4.32
C VAL A 152 27.28 6.21 3.40
N TRP A 153 26.61 7.33 3.56
CA TRP A 153 26.97 8.61 2.95
C TRP A 153 27.96 9.33 3.84
N THR A 154 29.09 9.73 3.24
CA THR A 154 30.12 10.52 3.91
C THR A 154 30.18 11.89 3.26
N LEU A 155 29.75 12.92 3.99
CA LEU A 155 29.76 14.30 3.54
C LEU A 155 30.92 15.02 4.22
N ARG A 156 31.84 15.58 3.45
CA ARG A 156 32.99 16.33 3.95
C ARG A 156 32.75 17.81 3.72
N MET A 157 32.68 18.57 4.80
CA MET A 157 32.37 20.00 4.78
C MET A 157 33.65 20.81 4.54
N LYS A 158 33.52 22.00 3.95
CA LYS A 158 34.65 22.93 3.76
C LYS A 158 35.25 23.43 5.08
N SER A 159 34.50 23.34 6.19
CA SER A 159 34.99 23.59 7.54
C SER A 159 36.00 22.54 8.02
N GLY A 160 36.02 21.35 7.41
CA GLY A 160 36.75 20.16 7.86
C GLY A 160 35.90 19.17 8.63
N ASP A 161 34.62 19.48 8.91
CA ASP A 161 33.69 18.54 9.54
C ASP A 161 33.35 17.38 8.59
N VAL A 162 33.04 16.22 9.17
CA VAL A 162 32.61 15.04 8.41
C VAL A 162 31.31 14.52 9.01
N LEU A 163 30.29 14.42 8.17
CA LEU A 163 28.99 13.88 8.53
C LEU A 163 28.84 12.48 7.94
N HIS A 164 28.30 11.57 8.75
CA HIS A 164 27.96 10.22 8.34
C HIS A 164 26.47 10.02 8.47
N LEU A 165 25.85 9.55 7.39
CA LEU A 165 24.43 9.16 7.38
C LEU A 165 24.35 7.72 6.90
N THR A 166 23.76 6.86 7.73
CA THR A 166 23.68 5.43 7.47
C THR A 166 22.23 5.00 7.29
N MET A 167 21.96 4.36 6.16
CA MET A 167 20.72 3.63 5.93
C MET A 167 21.03 2.14 5.90
N THR A 168 20.42 1.37 6.80
CA THR A 168 20.51 -0.08 6.80
C THR A 168 19.42 -0.68 5.92
N VAL A 169 19.78 -1.62 5.06
CA VAL A 169 18.85 -2.33 4.18
C VAL A 169 19.01 -3.84 4.27
N GLU A 170 17.88 -4.55 4.31
CA GLU A 170 17.83 -6.01 4.45
C GLU A 170 16.86 -6.61 3.43
N PHE A 171 17.39 -7.45 2.53
CA PHE A 171 16.62 -8.10 1.49
C PHE A 171 16.74 -9.61 1.60
N GLU A 172 15.60 -10.29 1.57
CA GLU A 172 15.52 -11.73 1.73
C GLU A 172 14.61 -12.34 0.67
N GLU A 173 14.86 -13.60 0.32
CA GLU A 173 14.03 -14.30 -0.66
C GLU A 173 12.66 -14.64 -0.06
N GLN A 174 11.59 -14.22 -0.74
CA GLN A 174 10.24 -14.67 -0.43
C GLN A 174 10.01 -16.05 -1.02
N GLN A 175 9.74 -17.04 -0.17
CA GLN A 175 9.45 -18.41 -0.58
C GLN A 175 8.10 -18.45 -1.30
N ALA A 176 7.98 -19.29 -2.33
CA ALA A 176 6.73 -19.48 -3.06
C ALA A 176 6.13 -20.85 -2.71
N LEU A 177 4.93 -20.84 -2.12
CA LEU A 177 4.13 -22.03 -1.87
C LEU A 177 2.96 -22.08 -2.84
N ARG A 178 2.84 -23.18 -3.58
CA ARG A 178 1.72 -23.45 -4.48
C ARG A 178 0.97 -24.68 -4.00
N ILE A 179 -0.35 -24.55 -3.85
CA ILE A 179 -1.25 -25.61 -3.44
C ILE A 179 -2.29 -25.81 -4.54
N THR A 180 -2.46 -27.04 -4.97
CA THR A 180 -3.43 -27.46 -5.98
C THR A 180 -4.50 -28.36 -5.36
N PRO A 181 -5.62 -28.65 -6.05
CA PRO A 181 -6.63 -29.60 -5.56
C PRO A 181 -6.09 -31.02 -5.30
N GLU A 182 -4.95 -31.38 -5.89
CA GLU A 182 -4.25 -32.63 -5.61
C GLU A 182 -3.51 -32.63 -4.27
N ASP A 183 -3.16 -31.45 -3.74
CA ASP A 183 -2.36 -31.28 -2.51
C ASP A 183 -3.23 -31.18 -1.25
N ALA A 184 -4.48 -30.72 -1.38
CA ALA A 184 -5.40 -30.52 -0.27
C ALA A 184 -6.88 -30.64 -0.72
N PRO A 185 -7.79 -31.10 0.16
CA PRO A 185 -9.22 -31.07 -0.14
C PRO A 185 -9.71 -29.62 -0.28
N LEU A 186 -10.45 -29.34 -1.35
CA LEU A 186 -10.94 -28.01 -1.72
C LEU A 186 -12.36 -28.02 -2.30
N GLU A 187 -13.08 -29.13 -2.18
CA GLU A 187 -14.38 -29.34 -2.82
C GLU A 187 -15.53 -28.59 -2.11
N THR A 188 -15.31 -28.19 -0.86
CA THR A 188 -16.30 -27.49 -0.03
C THR A 188 -15.74 -26.24 0.63
N ALA A 189 -16.64 -25.33 1.02
CA ALA A 189 -16.25 -24.08 1.69
C ALA A 189 -15.56 -24.34 3.03
N GLN A 190 -15.96 -25.40 3.75
CA GLN A 190 -15.37 -25.81 5.01
C GLN A 190 -13.94 -26.34 4.84
N GLU A 191 -13.68 -27.07 3.75
CA GLU A 191 -12.33 -27.54 3.42
C GLU A 191 -11.41 -26.38 3.03
N LEU A 192 -11.90 -25.44 2.20
CA LEU A 192 -11.18 -24.21 1.90
C LEU A 192 -10.91 -23.39 3.16
N GLN A 193 -11.89 -23.21 4.05
CA GLN A 193 -11.70 -22.50 5.32
C GLN A 193 -10.63 -23.18 6.19
N ALA A 194 -10.70 -24.51 6.35
CA ALA A 194 -9.72 -25.26 7.14
C ALA A 194 -8.29 -25.15 6.56
N LEU A 195 -8.16 -25.09 5.23
CA LEU A 195 -6.88 -24.81 4.59
C LEU A 195 -6.39 -23.40 4.95
N LEU A 196 -7.22 -22.38 4.76
CA LEU A 196 -6.86 -20.98 5.02
C LEU A 196 -6.48 -20.75 6.49
N ASP A 197 -7.21 -21.34 7.43
CA ASP A 197 -6.92 -21.26 8.86
C ASP A 197 -5.53 -21.85 9.17
N ARG A 198 -5.24 -23.03 8.62
CA ARG A 198 -3.92 -23.67 8.76
C ARG A 198 -2.81 -22.83 8.16
N LEU A 199 -3.02 -22.25 6.98
CA LEU A 199 -2.02 -21.40 6.32
C LEU A 199 -1.72 -20.14 7.15
N ALA A 200 -2.73 -19.55 7.79
CA ALA A 200 -2.57 -18.40 8.68
C ALA A 200 -1.81 -18.76 9.98
N GLU A 201 -1.84 -20.02 10.41
CA GLU A 201 -1.07 -20.50 11.56
C GLU A 201 0.36 -20.92 11.19
N GLU A 202 0.55 -21.52 10.02
CA GLU A 202 1.83 -22.13 9.61
C GLU A 202 2.81 -21.14 8.95
N TYR A 203 2.31 -20.11 8.27
CA TYR A 203 3.12 -19.23 7.42
C TYR A 203 2.96 -17.75 7.79
N ASN A 204 4.03 -16.99 7.55
CA ASN A 204 4.11 -15.54 7.72
C ASN A 204 4.43 -14.87 6.37
N ALA A 205 4.76 -13.57 6.39
CA ALA A 205 5.17 -12.79 5.23
C ALA A 205 6.29 -13.42 4.37
N ASP A 206 7.17 -14.25 4.95
CA ASP A 206 8.31 -14.86 4.26
C ASP A 206 7.86 -15.84 3.15
N THR A 207 6.60 -16.28 3.19
CA THR A 207 6.03 -17.20 2.19
C THR A 207 4.87 -16.56 1.44
N SER A 208 5.04 -16.39 0.13
CA SER A 208 3.96 -16.06 -0.81
C SER A 208 3.18 -17.32 -1.16
N ILE A 209 1.88 -17.33 -0.85
CA ILE A 209 1.01 -18.51 -1.02
C ILE A 209 0.08 -18.31 -2.22
N THR A 210 0.01 -19.31 -3.09
CA THR A 210 -0.98 -19.42 -4.17
C THR A 210 -1.76 -20.72 -4.04
N VAL A 211 -3.08 -20.65 -3.99
CA VAL A 211 -3.99 -21.80 -4.02
C VAL A 211 -4.75 -21.79 -5.34
N GLU A 212 -4.65 -22.88 -6.08
CA GLU A 212 -5.50 -23.14 -7.24
C GLU A 212 -6.79 -23.81 -6.78
N LEU A 213 -7.90 -23.12 -7.01
CA LEU A 213 -9.23 -23.55 -6.62
C LEU A 213 -9.83 -24.45 -7.71
N PRO A 214 -10.55 -25.51 -7.33
CA PRO A 214 -11.26 -26.36 -8.27
C PRO A 214 -12.52 -25.67 -8.83
N ASP A 215 -13.08 -26.24 -9.90
CA ASP A 215 -14.31 -25.77 -10.52
C ASP A 215 -15.54 -26.14 -9.67
N VAL A 216 -15.74 -25.42 -8.57
CA VAL A 216 -16.80 -25.64 -7.58
C VAL A 216 -17.50 -24.33 -7.20
N THR A 217 -18.67 -24.46 -6.56
CA THR A 217 -19.38 -23.34 -5.96
C THR A 217 -19.35 -23.46 -4.44
N TYR A 218 -18.73 -22.50 -3.77
CA TYR A 218 -18.72 -22.38 -2.32
C TYR A 218 -19.98 -21.65 -1.84
N ASP A 219 -20.86 -22.37 -1.14
CA ASP A 219 -22.17 -21.91 -0.69
C ASP A 219 -22.24 -21.53 0.80
N ALA A 220 -21.11 -21.59 1.50
CA ALA A 220 -20.97 -21.13 2.87
C ALA A 220 -19.89 -20.03 2.97
N PRO A 221 -20.00 -19.11 3.96
CA PRO A 221 -19.07 -18.00 4.09
C PRO A 221 -17.61 -18.46 4.30
N VAL A 222 -16.67 -17.70 3.74
CA VAL A 222 -15.21 -17.94 3.87
C VAL A 222 -14.53 -16.67 4.37
N SER A 223 -13.56 -16.83 5.27
CA SER A 223 -12.74 -15.76 5.82
C SER A 223 -11.25 -16.00 5.58
N MET A 224 -10.53 -14.95 5.19
CA MET A 224 -9.08 -15.01 4.96
C MET A 224 -8.35 -14.27 6.08
N GLY A 225 -7.55 -15.02 6.83
CA GLY A 225 -6.70 -14.54 7.93
C GLY A 225 -5.25 -14.28 7.54
N CYS A 226 -4.84 -14.62 6.31
CA CYS A 226 -3.46 -14.51 5.84
C CYS A 226 -3.39 -13.94 4.42
N ALA A 227 -2.21 -13.47 4.03
CA ALA A 227 -1.94 -13.10 2.64
C ALA A 227 -1.97 -14.36 1.77
N VAL A 228 -2.75 -14.32 0.68
CA VAL A 228 -2.93 -15.47 -0.21
C VAL A 228 -3.45 -15.04 -1.58
N THR A 229 -2.99 -15.72 -2.64
CA THR A 229 -3.61 -15.65 -3.96
C THR A 229 -4.50 -16.88 -4.18
N LEU A 230 -5.78 -16.65 -4.45
CA LEU A 230 -6.76 -17.66 -4.81
C LEU A 230 -7.08 -17.54 -6.31
N LYS A 231 -6.79 -18.60 -7.07
CA LYS A 231 -6.99 -18.61 -8.53
C LYS A 231 -7.95 -19.72 -8.93
N GLY A 232 -9.01 -19.40 -9.66
CA GLY A 232 -9.97 -20.43 -10.10
C GLY A 232 -10.99 -19.91 -11.11
N SER A 233 -10.77 -20.19 -12.39
CA SER A 233 -11.61 -19.70 -13.50
C SER A 233 -13.02 -20.31 -13.55
N GLY A 234 -13.22 -21.49 -12.95
CA GLY A 234 -14.53 -22.12 -12.80
C GLY A 234 -15.07 -22.08 -11.38
N THR A 235 -14.41 -21.36 -10.47
CA THR A 235 -14.80 -21.27 -9.06
C THR A 235 -15.77 -20.12 -8.83
N ALA A 236 -16.83 -20.37 -8.05
CA ALA A 236 -17.78 -19.35 -7.63
C ALA A 236 -17.96 -19.32 -6.10
N PHE A 237 -18.01 -18.13 -5.52
CA PHE A 237 -18.41 -17.88 -4.14
C PHE A 237 -19.86 -17.40 -4.14
N ALA A 238 -20.78 -18.27 -3.70
CA ALA A 238 -22.21 -17.98 -3.58
C ALA A 238 -22.62 -17.51 -2.17
N ALA A 239 -21.64 -17.37 -1.27
CA ALA A 239 -21.80 -16.87 0.09
C ALA A 239 -20.75 -15.77 0.38
N PRO A 240 -20.98 -14.92 1.39
CA PRO A 240 -20.09 -13.80 1.70
C PRO A 240 -18.65 -14.22 1.99
N VAL A 241 -17.72 -13.42 1.46
CA VAL A 241 -16.28 -13.57 1.65
C VAL A 241 -15.74 -12.40 2.46
N THR A 242 -14.96 -12.68 3.50
CA THR A 242 -14.41 -11.66 4.41
C THR A 242 -12.90 -11.74 4.48
N VAL A 243 -12.21 -10.68 4.06
CA VAL A 243 -10.77 -10.51 4.33
C VAL A 243 -10.64 -9.83 5.69
N THR A 244 -9.96 -10.48 6.63
CA THR A 244 -9.65 -9.87 7.93
C THR A 244 -8.39 -9.01 7.84
N PRO A 245 -8.12 -8.13 8.83
CA PRO A 245 -6.83 -7.46 8.91
C PRO A 245 -5.68 -8.48 8.85
N LEU A 246 -4.66 -8.18 8.04
CA LEU A 246 -3.48 -9.03 7.86
C LEU A 246 -2.34 -8.56 8.77
N SER A 247 -1.51 -9.49 9.24
CA SER A 247 -0.26 -9.21 9.95
C SER A 247 0.93 -9.09 8.98
N ASP A 248 2.10 -8.71 9.52
CA ASP A 248 3.40 -8.71 8.82
C ASP A 248 3.49 -7.86 7.55
N THR A 249 2.77 -6.74 7.52
CA THR A 249 2.70 -5.84 6.35
C THR A 249 3.94 -4.95 6.18
N GLU A 250 4.89 -5.00 7.11
CA GLU A 250 6.08 -4.13 7.12
C GLU A 250 7.20 -4.63 6.20
N ARG A 251 7.35 -5.96 6.07
CA ARG A 251 8.44 -6.61 5.29
C ARG A 251 8.02 -7.02 3.88
N CYS A 252 6.72 -7.09 3.62
CA CYS A 252 6.16 -7.31 2.29
C CYS A 252 4.76 -6.71 2.19
N HIS A 253 4.32 -6.43 0.97
CA HIS A 253 2.93 -6.09 0.70
C HIS A 253 2.02 -7.31 0.97
N ALA A 254 1.49 -7.42 2.18
CA ALA A 254 0.52 -8.45 2.52
C ALA A 254 -0.86 -8.08 1.94
N TYR A 255 -1.36 -8.93 1.04
CA TYR A 255 -2.67 -8.76 0.40
C TYR A 255 -3.36 -10.11 0.19
N VAL A 256 -4.68 -10.06 0.02
CA VAL A 256 -5.44 -11.18 -0.55
C VAL A 256 -5.70 -10.88 -2.02
N ARG A 257 -5.46 -11.84 -2.90
CA ARG A 257 -5.76 -11.72 -4.32
C ARG A 257 -6.73 -12.81 -4.75
N PHE A 258 -7.80 -12.41 -5.39
CA PHE A 258 -8.69 -13.27 -6.14
C PHE A 258 -8.41 -13.09 -7.62
N SER A 259 -8.20 -14.19 -8.34
CA SER A 259 -7.90 -14.19 -9.76
C SER A 259 -8.85 -15.12 -10.50
N GLU A 260 -9.59 -14.56 -11.45
CA GLU A 260 -10.50 -15.29 -12.37
C GLU A 260 -11.73 -15.95 -11.70
N VAL A 261 -11.93 -15.77 -10.40
CA VAL A 261 -13.08 -16.31 -9.66
C VAL A 261 -14.35 -15.47 -9.84
N SER A 262 -15.50 -16.09 -9.55
CA SER A 262 -16.80 -15.41 -9.51
C SER A 262 -17.34 -15.27 -8.08
N PHE A 263 -18.04 -14.17 -7.82
CA PHE A 263 -18.83 -13.92 -6.61
C PHE A 263 -20.29 -13.73 -7.03
N GLU A 264 -21.18 -14.63 -6.63
CA GLU A 264 -22.54 -14.73 -7.16
C GLU A 264 -23.58 -14.73 -6.03
N GLY A 265 -24.22 -13.58 -5.82
CA GLY A 265 -25.23 -13.40 -4.78
C GLY A 265 -26.65 -13.66 -5.23
N ASP A 266 -27.56 -13.69 -4.25
CA ASP A 266 -29.00 -13.90 -4.43
C ASP A 266 -29.84 -12.60 -4.42
N GLY A 267 -29.16 -11.45 -4.40
CA GLY A 267 -29.71 -10.11 -4.27
C GLY A 267 -29.56 -9.50 -2.88
N SER A 268 -28.96 -10.22 -1.92
CA SER A 268 -28.78 -9.78 -0.54
C SER A 268 -27.31 -9.80 -0.10
N GLY A 269 -26.99 -9.07 0.96
CA GLY A 269 -25.68 -9.13 1.61
C GLY A 269 -24.52 -8.56 0.78
N THR A 270 -23.30 -8.83 1.25
CA THR A 270 -22.07 -8.34 0.63
C THR A 270 -21.26 -9.50 0.08
N GLY A 271 -20.84 -9.43 -1.19
CA GLY A 271 -20.03 -10.47 -1.82
C GLY A 271 -18.63 -10.54 -1.22
N VAL A 272 -17.89 -9.44 -1.24
CA VAL A 272 -16.54 -9.34 -0.64
C VAL A 272 -16.48 -8.17 0.33
N THR A 273 -16.09 -8.44 1.58
CA THR A 273 -15.76 -7.41 2.57
C THR A 273 -14.25 -7.39 2.81
N ALA A 274 -13.59 -6.29 2.43
CA ALA A 274 -12.16 -6.09 2.55
C ALA A 274 -11.81 -5.24 3.78
N ARG A 275 -11.11 -5.84 4.75
CA ARG A 275 -10.47 -5.15 5.90
C ARG A 275 -8.94 -5.08 5.79
N ALA A 276 -8.41 -5.50 4.65
CA ALA A 276 -7.01 -5.40 4.24
C ALA A 276 -6.93 -5.20 2.71
N PRO A 277 -5.77 -4.92 2.12
CA PRO A 277 -5.59 -4.82 0.67
C PRO A 277 -6.07 -6.10 -0.03
N THR A 278 -7.06 -5.95 -0.91
CA THR A 278 -7.74 -7.06 -1.57
C THR A 278 -7.83 -6.82 -3.07
N TYR A 279 -7.24 -7.71 -3.87
CA TYR A 279 -7.24 -7.63 -5.32
C TYR A 279 -8.33 -8.52 -5.91
N LEU A 280 -9.15 -7.95 -6.79
CA LEU A 280 -10.08 -8.66 -7.65
C LEU A 280 -9.60 -8.51 -9.09
N GLU A 281 -8.91 -9.55 -9.58
CA GLU A 281 -8.28 -9.56 -10.91
C GLU A 281 -9.03 -10.50 -11.86
N ASN A 282 -9.61 -9.94 -12.94
CA ASN A 282 -10.44 -10.69 -13.88
C ASN A 282 -11.62 -11.41 -13.21
N CYS A 283 -12.11 -10.87 -12.10
CA CYS A 283 -13.21 -11.45 -11.32
C CYS A 283 -14.56 -11.04 -11.89
N ARG A 284 -15.58 -11.85 -11.58
CA ARG A 284 -16.99 -11.52 -11.82
C ARG A 284 -17.70 -11.32 -10.50
N VAL A 285 -18.36 -10.18 -10.28
CA VAL A 285 -19.11 -9.88 -9.05
C VAL A 285 -20.53 -9.50 -9.40
N THR A 286 -21.49 -10.36 -9.06
CA THR A 286 -22.89 -10.20 -9.48
C THR A 286 -23.90 -10.58 -8.43
N GLY A 287 -25.05 -9.90 -8.44
CA GLY A 287 -26.22 -10.31 -7.66
C GLY A 287 -26.10 -10.05 -6.15
N TRP A 288 -25.29 -9.11 -5.70
CA TRP A 288 -25.20 -8.75 -4.28
C TRP A 288 -25.91 -7.43 -3.97
N ASP A 289 -26.32 -7.21 -2.73
CA ASP A 289 -26.71 -5.85 -2.30
C ASP A 289 -25.49 -4.91 -2.36
N VAL A 290 -24.31 -5.43 -1.96
CA VAL A 290 -23.01 -4.78 -2.20
C VAL A 290 -22.02 -5.81 -2.77
N GLY A 291 -21.54 -5.60 -4.00
CA GLY A 291 -20.61 -6.52 -4.66
C GLY A 291 -19.28 -6.62 -3.91
N ALA A 292 -18.56 -5.49 -3.84
CA ALA A 292 -17.32 -5.36 -3.08
C ALA A 292 -17.37 -4.17 -2.12
N LEU A 293 -16.91 -4.37 -0.90
CA LEU A 293 -16.91 -3.37 0.17
C LEU A 293 -15.52 -3.24 0.77
N ALA A 294 -14.88 -2.07 0.60
CA ALA A 294 -13.72 -1.68 1.39
C ALA A 294 -14.19 -0.94 2.66
N VAL A 295 -13.77 -1.44 3.83
CA VAL A 295 -13.95 -0.74 5.11
C VAL A 295 -12.60 -0.29 5.67
N ASN A 296 -12.60 0.60 6.67
CA ASN A 296 -11.39 1.05 7.37
C ASN A 296 -10.39 -0.09 7.65
N GLY A 297 -9.14 0.13 7.22
CA GLY A 297 -8.05 -0.85 7.25
C GLY A 297 -7.85 -1.58 5.91
N GLY A 298 -8.90 -1.68 5.09
CA GLY A 298 -8.88 -2.36 3.80
C GLY A 298 -9.00 -1.45 2.59
N TRP A 299 -8.70 -2.04 1.44
CA TRP A 299 -8.89 -1.45 0.11
C TRP A 299 -9.24 -2.54 -0.89
N VAL A 300 -10.10 -2.23 -1.86
CA VAL A 300 -10.41 -3.14 -2.97
C VAL A 300 -9.73 -2.62 -4.24
N TYR A 301 -8.89 -3.45 -4.84
CA TYR A 301 -8.25 -3.20 -6.12
C TYR A 301 -9.04 -3.93 -7.20
N LEU A 302 -9.46 -3.16 -8.21
CA LEU A 302 -10.27 -3.68 -9.31
C LEU A 302 -9.46 -3.60 -10.60
N HIS A 303 -9.15 -4.76 -11.18
CA HIS A 303 -8.39 -4.83 -12.42
C HIS A 303 -8.91 -5.95 -13.32
N GLY A 304 -9.56 -5.58 -14.42
CA GLY A 304 -10.13 -6.55 -15.35
C GLY A 304 -11.32 -7.27 -14.73
N GLY A 305 -12.42 -7.37 -15.49
CA GLY A 305 -13.57 -8.18 -15.08
C GLY A 305 -14.89 -7.45 -15.15
N TYR A 306 -15.85 -7.98 -14.41
CA TYR A 306 -17.27 -7.65 -14.55
C TYR A 306 -17.91 -7.43 -13.19
N ILE A 307 -18.55 -6.29 -12.99
CA ILE A 307 -19.32 -5.99 -11.78
C ILE A 307 -20.72 -5.57 -12.20
N GLY A 308 -21.72 -6.42 -11.97
CA GLY A 308 -23.05 -6.13 -12.48
C GLY A 308 -24.23 -6.80 -11.82
N GLY A 309 -25.40 -6.14 -11.93
CA GLY A 309 -26.63 -6.59 -11.29
C GLY A 309 -26.61 -6.51 -9.77
N ASN A 310 -25.75 -5.67 -9.19
CA ASN A 310 -25.68 -5.45 -7.75
C ASN A 310 -26.53 -4.23 -7.32
N GLY A 311 -26.88 -4.14 -6.04
CA GLY A 311 -27.34 -2.89 -5.43
C GLY A 311 -26.24 -1.83 -5.58
N VAL A 312 -25.09 -2.08 -4.97
CA VAL A 312 -23.87 -1.31 -5.16
C VAL A 312 -22.78 -2.22 -5.74
N GLY A 313 -22.15 -1.82 -6.85
CA GLY A 313 -21.07 -2.59 -7.46
C GLY A 313 -19.83 -2.66 -6.55
N ALA A 314 -19.22 -1.51 -6.29
CA ALA A 314 -18.12 -1.36 -5.34
C ALA A 314 -18.33 -0.15 -4.41
N ARG A 315 -18.17 -0.35 -3.11
CA ARG A 315 -18.27 0.69 -2.07
C ARG A 315 -16.92 0.87 -1.37
N TYR A 316 -16.45 2.11 -1.33
CA TYR A 316 -15.28 2.54 -0.57
C TYR A 316 -15.74 3.36 0.64
N ASP A 317 -15.57 2.79 1.83
CA ASP A 317 -15.83 3.40 3.13
C ASP A 317 -14.61 3.18 4.05
N SER A 318 -13.46 3.69 3.60
CA SER A 318 -12.17 3.45 4.23
C SER A 318 -11.34 4.75 4.24
N ALA A 319 -11.15 5.32 5.42
CA ALA A 319 -10.29 6.48 5.66
C ALA A 319 -8.80 6.13 5.68
N TYR A 320 -8.47 4.83 5.72
CA TYR A 320 -7.09 4.33 5.82
C TYR A 320 -6.97 2.91 5.28
N SER A 321 -5.89 2.66 4.54
CA SER A 321 -5.36 1.33 4.27
C SER A 321 -3.83 1.39 4.28
N ASN A 322 -3.19 0.30 4.69
CA ASN A 322 -1.73 0.14 4.62
C ASN A 322 -1.21 0.04 3.16
N SER A 323 -2.10 -0.19 2.20
CA SER A 323 -1.79 -0.11 0.78
C SER A 323 -3.07 0.20 0.02
N TYR A 324 -3.08 1.30 -0.73
CA TYR A 324 -4.19 1.67 -1.60
C TYR A 324 -3.68 2.24 -2.92
N THR A 325 -4.46 2.05 -3.98
CA THR A 325 -4.29 2.77 -5.23
C THR A 325 -5.60 3.45 -5.59
N TYR A 326 -5.49 4.57 -6.29
CA TYR A 326 -6.63 5.34 -6.75
C TYR A 326 -7.20 4.79 -8.06
N THR A 327 -6.51 3.86 -8.73
CA THR A 327 -6.91 3.44 -10.07
C THR A 327 -7.78 2.18 -10.11
N ILE A 328 -8.88 2.28 -10.84
CA ILE A 328 -9.76 1.17 -11.24
C ILE A 328 -9.57 0.98 -12.74
N ARG A 329 -9.23 -0.24 -13.19
CA ARG A 329 -8.83 -0.51 -14.57
C ARG A 329 -9.65 -1.62 -15.22
N HIS A 330 -10.06 -1.40 -16.47
CA HIS A 330 -10.63 -2.45 -17.33
C HIS A 330 -11.86 -3.17 -16.71
N ILE A 331 -12.73 -2.43 -16.01
CA ILE A 331 -13.95 -2.99 -15.41
C ILE A 331 -15.18 -2.62 -16.24
N ASP A 332 -16.01 -3.61 -16.54
CA ASP A 332 -17.37 -3.41 -17.05
C ASP A 332 -18.35 -3.37 -15.85
N PHE A 333 -18.83 -2.17 -15.51
CA PHE A 333 -19.88 -1.92 -14.52
C PHE A 333 -21.26 -1.90 -15.19
N LEU A 334 -22.04 -2.98 -15.02
CA LEU A 334 -23.29 -3.17 -15.76
C LEU A 334 -24.52 -3.38 -14.88
N ASN A 335 -25.58 -2.61 -15.13
CA ASN A 335 -26.90 -2.82 -14.51
C ASN A 335 -26.89 -2.84 -12.96
N ASN A 336 -25.97 -2.10 -12.34
CA ASN A 336 -26.00 -1.91 -10.89
C ASN A 336 -27.00 -0.80 -10.52
N THR A 337 -27.55 -0.80 -9.30
CA THR A 337 -28.29 0.39 -8.86
C THR A 337 -27.34 1.58 -8.74
N THR A 338 -26.19 1.37 -8.09
CA THR A 338 -25.02 2.27 -8.08
C THR A 338 -23.77 1.48 -8.46
N ALA A 339 -23.00 1.89 -9.47
CA ALA A 339 -21.80 1.14 -9.86
C ALA A 339 -20.63 1.35 -8.88
N LEU A 340 -20.29 2.61 -8.59
CA LEU A 340 -19.23 2.97 -7.65
C LEU A 340 -19.75 3.93 -6.59
N GLU A 341 -19.46 3.65 -5.32
CA GLU A 341 -19.86 4.48 -4.19
C GLU A 341 -18.63 4.85 -3.34
N LEU A 342 -18.35 6.16 -3.25
CA LEU A 342 -17.18 6.73 -2.57
C LEU A 342 -17.63 7.50 -1.33
N LEU A 343 -17.86 6.79 -0.21
CA LEU A 343 -18.36 7.38 1.02
C LEU A 343 -17.23 8.03 1.83
N CYS A 344 -16.14 7.29 2.02
CA CYS A 344 -14.99 7.71 2.81
C CYS A 344 -13.72 7.20 2.15
N LEU A 345 -12.79 8.12 1.82
CA LEU A 345 -11.46 7.81 1.28
C LEU A 345 -10.39 8.50 2.16
N PRO A 346 -9.12 8.06 2.11
CA PRO A 346 -8.04 8.74 2.81
C PRO A 346 -7.90 10.22 2.41
N PRO A 347 -7.31 11.09 3.24
CA PRO A 347 -7.08 12.49 2.88
C PRO A 347 -6.33 12.65 1.56
N ASN A 348 -6.70 13.64 0.75
CA ASN A 348 -6.15 13.90 -0.59
C ASN A 348 -6.30 12.76 -1.61
N SER A 349 -7.16 11.78 -1.34
CA SER A 349 -7.46 10.69 -2.27
C SER A 349 -8.28 11.15 -3.48
N TYR A 350 -8.18 10.38 -4.55
CA TYR A 350 -9.00 10.51 -5.75
C TYR A 350 -9.36 9.13 -6.29
N ALA A 351 -10.23 9.07 -7.28
CA ALA A 351 -10.50 7.86 -8.04
C ALA A 351 -10.10 8.09 -9.51
N ALA A 352 -9.27 7.22 -10.07
CA ALA A 352 -8.89 7.22 -11.47
C ALA A 352 -9.53 6.04 -12.18
N LEU A 353 -10.44 6.31 -13.10
CA LEU A 353 -11.13 5.32 -13.92
C LEU A 353 -10.39 5.21 -15.24
N ASP A 354 -9.88 4.03 -15.55
CA ASP A 354 -9.03 3.78 -16.71
C ASP A 354 -9.59 2.63 -17.56
N ASP A 355 -9.98 2.94 -18.80
CA ASP A 355 -10.68 2.04 -19.74
C ASP A 355 -11.83 1.24 -19.07
N CYS A 356 -12.64 1.93 -18.26
CA CYS A 356 -13.82 1.35 -17.60
C CYS A 356 -15.09 1.63 -18.42
N ARG A 357 -16.07 0.74 -18.36
CA ARG A 357 -17.36 0.94 -19.04
C ARG A 357 -18.51 0.90 -18.05
N PHE A 358 -19.33 1.94 -18.08
CA PHE A 358 -20.52 2.02 -17.25
C PHE A 358 -21.76 1.98 -18.14
N ARG A 359 -22.63 0.97 -17.98
CA ARG A 359 -23.86 0.87 -18.78
C ARG A 359 -25.03 0.29 -17.99
N GLY A 360 -26.19 0.92 -18.16
CA GLY A 360 -27.43 0.46 -17.54
C GLY A 360 -27.47 0.62 -16.02
N ASN A 361 -26.47 1.27 -15.41
CA ASN A 361 -26.50 1.56 -13.98
C ASN A 361 -27.52 2.67 -13.70
N GLY A 362 -28.10 2.65 -12.49
CA GLY A 362 -28.94 3.76 -12.01
C GLY A 362 -28.10 5.01 -11.72
N THR A 363 -26.95 4.82 -11.08
CA THR A 363 -25.92 5.83 -10.83
C THR A 363 -24.56 5.22 -11.15
N ASP A 364 -23.75 5.88 -11.98
CA ASP A 364 -22.41 5.37 -12.30
C ASP A 364 -21.45 5.61 -11.12
N VAL A 365 -21.35 6.84 -10.63
CA VAL A 365 -20.54 7.17 -9.46
C VAL A 365 -21.34 8.00 -8.46
N TYR A 366 -21.49 7.49 -7.23
CA TYR A 366 -22.02 8.26 -6.11
C TYR A 366 -20.86 8.74 -5.23
N ASN A 367 -20.64 10.06 -5.22
CA ASN A 367 -19.49 10.70 -4.59
C ASN A 367 -19.92 11.86 -3.67
N PRO A 368 -20.52 11.57 -2.50
CA PRO A 368 -20.98 12.60 -1.56
C PRO A 368 -19.82 13.42 -0.95
N GLY A 369 -18.60 12.85 -0.89
CA GLY A 369 -17.41 13.52 -0.36
C GLY A 369 -16.77 14.52 -1.33
N GLY A 370 -17.21 14.59 -2.59
CA GLY A 370 -16.66 15.48 -3.59
C GLY A 370 -15.20 15.15 -3.96
N TYR A 371 -14.79 13.89 -3.83
CA TYR A 371 -13.44 13.45 -4.20
C TYR A 371 -13.18 13.71 -5.68
N ARG A 372 -11.93 14.02 -6.03
CA ARG A 372 -11.54 14.18 -7.43
C ARG A 372 -11.73 12.84 -8.17
N ILE A 373 -12.30 12.91 -9.37
CA ILE A 373 -12.43 11.77 -10.28
C ILE A 373 -11.66 12.07 -11.56
N GLU A 374 -10.68 11.22 -11.88
CA GLU A 374 -9.96 11.24 -13.14
C GLU A 374 -10.56 10.18 -14.07
N VAL A 375 -10.82 10.57 -15.31
CA VAL A 375 -11.42 9.70 -16.33
C VAL A 375 -10.45 9.58 -17.49
N ASN A 376 -9.92 8.38 -17.69
CA ASN A 376 -8.80 8.10 -18.58
C ASN A 376 -9.18 7.03 -19.64
N ASN A 377 -8.41 7.02 -20.73
CA ASN A 377 -8.39 6.00 -21.79
C ASN A 377 -9.75 5.41 -22.18
N GLY A 378 -10.63 6.22 -22.78
CA GLY A 378 -11.87 5.71 -23.37
C GLY A 378 -12.96 5.32 -22.36
N THR A 379 -12.78 5.64 -21.08
CA THR A 379 -13.82 5.44 -20.06
C THR A 379 -15.08 6.25 -20.38
N GLU A 380 -16.23 5.57 -20.40
CA GLU A 380 -17.57 6.18 -20.55
C GLU A 380 -18.27 6.16 -19.18
N VAL A 381 -18.42 7.32 -18.53
CA VAL A 381 -18.97 7.45 -17.17
C VAL A 381 -19.79 8.73 -16.99
N THR A 382 -20.86 8.66 -16.18
CA THR A 382 -21.64 9.82 -15.73
C THR A 382 -21.26 10.20 -14.30
N LEU A 383 -20.85 11.45 -14.05
CA LEU A 383 -20.41 11.94 -12.74
C LEU A 383 -21.47 12.79 -12.02
#